data_AF-A0A2P6TTI6-F1
#
_entry.id   AF-A0A2P6TTI6-F1
#
_cell.length_a   1.000
_cell.length_b   1.000
_cell.length_c   1.000
_cell.angle_alpha   90.00
_cell.angle_beta   90.00
_cell.angle_gamma   90.00
#
_symmetry.space_group_name_H-M   'P 1'
#
loop_
_entity.id
_entity.type
_entity.pdbx_description
1 polymer ?
#
loop_
_entity_poly.entity_id
_entity_poly.type
_entity_poly.pdbx_seq_one_letter_code
_entity_poly.pdbx_strand_id
1 'polypeptide(L)'
;MSAEARADGLRKAMEGMVDGLDRSMMRPLQKESYLCMAKCCDSAKDQAELQRCTASCEQRVQVVNSVINASMKEFQDRLQRCAQRCQDKAQEGLSATPSQKEIDKAQKGLANCLADCAQEYERQVPKLKTDIEARIKQLK
;
A
#
# COMPACT_ATOMS: atom_id res chain seq x y z
N MET A 1 -11.60 21.94 3.72
CA MET A 1 -11.38 20.92 2.66
C MET A 1 -12.64 20.06 2.56
N SER A 2 -13.09 19.73 1.34
CA SER A 2 -14.22 18.81 1.15
C SER A 2 -13.83 17.37 1.56
N ALA A 3 -14.83 16.49 1.70
CA ALA A 3 -14.59 15.06 1.92
C ALA A 3 -13.78 14.44 0.77
N GLU A 4 -14.11 14.82 -0.46
CA GLU A 4 -13.42 14.41 -1.70
C GLU A 4 -11.96 14.85 -1.71
N ALA A 5 -11.66 16.10 -1.31
CA ALA A 5 -10.29 16.60 -1.27
C ALA A 5 -9.41 15.82 -0.27
N ARG A 6 -9.98 15.34 0.84
CA ARG A 6 -9.27 14.52 1.83
C ARG A 6 -9.03 13.09 1.33
N ALA A 7 -10.01 12.49 0.64
CA ALA A 7 -9.83 11.20 -0.02
C ALA A 7 -8.77 11.25 -1.12
N ASP A 8 -8.76 12.32 -1.93
CA ASP A 8 -7.76 12.54 -2.97
C ASP A 8 -6.34 12.78 -2.39
N GLY A 9 -6.25 13.44 -1.23
CA GLY A 9 -5.00 13.64 -0.50
C GLY A 9 -4.32 12.32 -0.13
N LEU A 10 -5.06 11.40 0.49
CA LEU A 10 -4.55 10.07 0.80
C LEU A 10 -4.09 9.31 -0.46
N ARG A 11 -4.90 9.34 -1.53
CA ARG A 11 -4.54 8.68 -2.81
C ARG A 11 -3.20 9.19 -3.34
N LYS A 12 -3.04 10.51 -3.44
CA LYS A 12 -1.80 11.14 -3.91
C LYS A 12 -0.61 10.83 -3.01
N ALA A 13 -0.80 10.82 -1.69
CA ALA A 13 0.25 10.46 -0.76
C ALA A 13 0.72 9.01 -0.97
N MET A 14 -0.22 8.07 -1.14
CA MET A 14 0.10 6.67 -1.44
C MET A 14 0.83 6.53 -2.78
N GLU A 15 0.36 7.20 -3.84
CA GLU A 15 1.02 7.20 -5.16
C GLU A 15 2.45 7.71 -5.08
N GLY A 16 2.66 8.85 -4.40
CA GLY A 16 4.00 9.42 -4.20
C GLY A 16 4.92 8.52 -3.38
N MET A 17 4.38 7.81 -2.39
CA MET A 17 5.15 6.81 -1.64
C MET A 17 5.56 5.64 -2.53
N VAL A 18 4.64 5.09 -3.33
CA VAL A 18 4.91 3.96 -4.23
C VAL A 18 5.95 4.34 -5.29
N ASP A 19 5.82 5.51 -5.93
CA ASP A 19 6.83 6.02 -6.88
C ASP A 19 8.19 6.23 -6.18
N GLY A 20 8.17 6.74 -4.95
CA GLY A 20 9.37 6.90 -4.14
C GLY A 20 10.09 5.58 -3.86
N LEU A 21 9.36 4.56 -3.40
CA LEU A 21 9.89 3.20 -3.14
C LEU A 21 10.38 2.54 -4.43
N ASP A 22 9.66 2.70 -5.53
CA ASP A 22 10.05 2.17 -6.83
C ASP A 22 11.41 2.75 -7.26
N ARG A 23 11.55 4.07 -7.25
CA ARG A 23 12.79 4.77 -7.66
C ARG A 23 13.97 4.45 -6.75
N SER A 24 13.78 4.47 -5.43
CA SER A 24 14.89 4.36 -4.49
C SER A 24 15.30 2.93 -4.15
N MET A 25 14.37 1.96 -4.25
CA MET A 25 14.59 0.58 -3.82
C MET A 25 14.42 -0.43 -4.96
N MET A 26 13.30 -0.38 -5.68
CA MET A 26 12.98 -1.43 -6.66
C MET A 26 13.85 -1.35 -7.92
N ARG A 27 13.98 -0.16 -8.53
CA ARG A 27 14.76 -0.02 -9.77
C ARG A 27 16.24 -0.43 -9.61
N PRO A 28 16.95 -0.05 -8.53
CA PRO A 28 18.31 -0.56 -8.30
C PRO A 28 18.36 -2.08 -8.17
N LEU A 29 17.45 -2.69 -7.40
CA LEU A 29 17.38 -4.14 -7.21
C LEU A 29 17.07 -4.88 -8.51
N GLN A 30 16.12 -4.36 -9.30
CA GLN A 30 15.77 -4.90 -10.60
C GLN A 30 16.96 -4.82 -11.56
N LYS A 31 17.67 -3.68 -11.59
CA LYS A 31 18.89 -3.52 -12.39
C LYS A 31 19.94 -4.57 -12.01
N GLU A 32 20.21 -4.77 -10.73
CA GLU A 32 21.14 -5.80 -10.24
C GLU A 32 20.69 -7.21 -10.69
N SER A 33 19.41 -7.51 -10.54
CA SER A 33 18.82 -8.79 -10.97
C SER A 33 18.98 -9.01 -12.48
N TYR A 34 18.64 -8.03 -13.31
CA TYR A 34 18.78 -8.13 -14.77
C TYR A 34 20.22 -8.29 -15.22
N LEU A 35 21.16 -7.58 -14.60
CA LEU A 35 22.59 -7.74 -14.89
C LEU A 35 23.10 -9.13 -14.46
N CYS A 36 22.60 -9.68 -13.36
CA CYS A 36 22.87 -11.04 -12.92
C CYS A 36 22.36 -12.07 -13.93
N MET A 37 21.11 -11.93 -14.39
CA MET A 37 20.52 -12.80 -15.41
C MET A 37 21.27 -12.75 -16.74
N ALA A 38 21.70 -11.56 -17.17
CA ALA A 38 22.50 -11.41 -18.37
C ALA A 38 23.78 -12.27 -18.30
N LYS A 39 24.47 -12.24 -17.15
CA LYS A 39 25.64 -13.11 -16.93
C LYS A 39 25.28 -14.59 -16.92
N CYS A 40 24.12 -14.97 -16.38
CA CYS A 40 23.65 -16.35 -16.44
C CYS A 40 23.51 -16.85 -17.89
N CYS A 41 23.04 -16.00 -18.80
CA CYS A 41 22.94 -16.33 -20.23
C CYS A 41 24.30 -16.58 -20.88
N ASP A 42 25.35 -15.89 -20.40
CA ASP A 42 26.72 -16.06 -20.91
C ASP A 42 27.40 -17.32 -20.34
N SER A 43 27.08 -17.70 -19.09
CA SER A 43 27.83 -18.74 -18.35
C SER A 43 27.16 -20.11 -18.27
N ALA A 44 25.82 -20.19 -18.42
CA ALA A 44 25.10 -21.44 -18.25
C ALA A 44 25.40 -22.44 -19.37
N LYS A 45 25.63 -23.70 -19.00
CA LYS A 45 25.98 -24.78 -19.95
C LYS A 45 24.75 -25.42 -20.58
N ASP A 46 23.63 -25.37 -19.87
CA ASP A 46 22.36 -25.95 -20.28
C ASP A 46 21.17 -25.14 -19.75
N GLN A 47 19.98 -25.50 -20.21
CA GLN A 47 18.73 -24.84 -19.84
C GLN A 47 18.41 -24.95 -18.34
N ALA A 48 18.78 -26.05 -17.69
CA ALA A 48 18.47 -26.26 -16.28
C ALA A 48 19.38 -25.41 -15.38
N GLU A 49 20.65 -25.26 -15.76
CA GLU A 49 21.59 -24.35 -15.11
C GLU A 49 21.17 -22.89 -15.29
N LEU A 50 20.73 -22.51 -16.50
CA LEU A 50 20.21 -21.17 -16.77
C LEU A 50 19.02 -20.84 -15.87
N GLN A 51 18.03 -21.74 -15.77
CA GLN A 51 16.84 -21.54 -14.93
C GLN A 51 17.19 -21.40 -13.44
N ARG A 52 18.11 -22.23 -12.92
CA ARG A 52 18.55 -22.12 -11.52
C ARG A 52 19.27 -20.79 -11.27
N CYS A 53 20.13 -20.38 -12.19
CA CYS A 53 20.88 -19.13 -12.09
C CYS A 53 19.94 -17.92 -12.11
N THR A 54 19.02 -17.81 -13.09
CA THR A 54 18.09 -16.68 -13.17
C THR A 54 17.12 -16.64 -11.99
N ALA A 55 16.64 -17.79 -11.49
CA ALA A 55 15.80 -17.84 -10.30
C ALA A 55 16.51 -17.27 -9.06
N SER A 56 17.80 -17.55 -8.91
CA SER A 56 18.60 -16.96 -7.82
C SER A 56 18.76 -15.44 -7.92
N CYS A 57 18.88 -14.91 -9.15
CA CYS A 57 18.98 -13.46 -9.38
C CYS A 57 17.69 -12.73 -8.99
N GLU A 58 16.52 -13.35 -9.18
CA GLU A 58 15.22 -12.76 -8.88
C GLU A 58 14.83 -12.80 -7.40
N GLN A 59 15.39 -13.74 -6.64
CA GLN A 59 14.92 -14.06 -5.29
C GLN A 59 14.80 -12.80 -4.42
N ARG A 60 15.80 -11.91 -4.47
CA ARG A 60 15.80 -10.68 -3.68
C ARG A 60 14.69 -9.71 -4.11
N VAL A 61 14.42 -9.59 -5.40
CA VAL A 61 13.34 -8.75 -5.94
C VAL A 61 11.98 -9.27 -5.45
N GLN A 62 11.78 -10.60 -5.49
CA GLN A 62 10.54 -11.24 -5.04
C GLN A 62 10.30 -11.01 -3.54
N VAL A 63 11.34 -11.18 -2.71
CA VAL A 63 11.24 -10.95 -1.25
C VAL A 63 10.89 -9.48 -0.96
N VAL A 64 11.55 -8.53 -1.61
CA VAL A 64 11.29 -7.11 -1.38
C VAL A 64 9.88 -6.71 -1.82
N ASN A 65 9.42 -7.20 -2.98
CA ASN A 65 8.04 -7.03 -3.42
C ASN A 65 7.02 -7.58 -2.40
N SER A 66 7.30 -8.75 -1.83
CA SER A 66 6.44 -9.35 -0.79
C SER A 66 6.35 -8.45 0.45
N VAL A 67 7.46 -7.87 0.92
CA VAL A 67 7.47 -6.93 2.06
C VAL A 67 6.65 -5.68 1.77
N ILE A 68 6.80 -5.08 0.58
CA ILE A 68 6.03 -3.92 0.17
C ILE A 68 4.54 -4.27 0.16
N ASN A 69 4.16 -5.36 -0.53
CA ASN A 69 2.77 -5.78 -0.66
C ASN A 69 2.13 -6.11 0.70
N ALA A 70 2.85 -6.78 1.59
CA ALA A 70 2.37 -7.08 2.94
C ALA A 70 2.13 -5.80 3.76
N SER A 71 3.06 -4.84 3.70
CA SER A 71 2.93 -3.56 4.40
C SER A 71 1.75 -2.73 3.87
N MET A 72 1.57 -2.73 2.54
CA MET A 72 0.45 -2.05 1.88
C MET A 72 -0.89 -2.68 2.28
N LYS A 73 -0.97 -4.01 2.29
CA LYS A 73 -2.17 -4.74 2.71
C LYS A 73 -2.52 -4.41 4.17
N GLU A 74 -1.56 -4.47 5.07
CA GLU A 74 -1.78 -4.15 6.49
C GLU A 74 -2.28 -2.70 6.69
N PHE A 75 -1.73 -1.76 5.91
CA PHE A 75 -2.19 -0.37 5.94
C PHE A 75 -3.62 -0.22 5.40
N GLN A 76 -3.95 -0.88 4.29
CA GLN A 76 -5.30 -0.89 3.70
C GLN A 76 -6.32 -1.54 4.64
N ASP A 77 -5.97 -2.65 5.29
CA ASP A 77 -6.85 -3.34 6.24
C ASP A 77 -7.19 -2.42 7.43
N ARG A 78 -6.21 -1.64 7.92
CA ARG A 78 -6.43 -0.65 8.98
C ARG A 78 -7.35 0.49 8.52
N LEU A 79 -7.14 1.00 7.32
CA LEU A 79 -8.01 2.03 6.71
C LEU A 79 -9.44 1.51 6.54
N GLN A 80 -9.62 0.28 6.05
CA GLN A 80 -10.92 -0.34 5.89
C GLN A 80 -11.65 -0.50 7.23
N ARG A 81 -10.93 -0.90 8.29
CA ARG A 81 -11.50 -0.92 9.65
C ARG A 81 -11.92 0.47 10.13
N CYS A 82 -11.22 1.53 9.74
CA CYS A 82 -11.66 2.91 10.02
C CYS A 82 -12.98 3.22 9.33
N ALA A 83 -13.09 2.87 8.05
CA ALA A 83 -14.31 3.06 7.27
C ALA A 83 -15.50 2.26 7.83
N GLN A 84 -15.29 1.02 8.26
CA GLN A 84 -16.31 0.19 8.92
C GLN A 84 -16.82 0.86 10.20
N ARG A 85 -15.94 1.37 11.07
CA ARG A 85 -16.37 2.12 12.26
C ARG A 85 -17.21 3.35 11.93
N CYS A 86 -16.97 3.99 10.78
CA CYS A 86 -17.81 5.10 10.33
C CYS A 86 -19.20 4.64 9.90
N GLN A 87 -19.30 3.48 9.24
CA GLN A 87 -20.58 2.87 8.87
C GLN A 87 -21.38 2.48 10.11
N ASP A 88 -20.73 1.84 11.09
CA ASP A 88 -21.36 1.45 12.36
C ASP A 88 -21.95 2.67 13.08
N LYS A 89 -21.16 3.74 13.23
CA LYS A 89 -21.61 5.00 13.84
C LYS A 89 -22.78 5.65 13.09
N ALA A 90 -22.81 5.55 11.77
CA ALA A 90 -23.91 6.08 10.97
C ALA A 90 -25.18 5.27 11.21
N GLN A 91 -25.07 3.94 11.33
CA GLN A 91 -26.18 3.04 11.58
C GLN A 91 -26.73 3.17 13.01
N GLU A 92 -25.87 3.26 14.02
CA GLU A 92 -26.25 3.47 15.43
C GLU A 92 -27.02 4.78 15.64
N GLY A 93 -26.80 5.78 14.78
CA GLY A 93 -27.49 7.06 14.83
C GLY A 93 -28.91 7.05 14.24
N LEU A 94 -29.36 5.94 13.66
CA LEU A 94 -30.68 5.81 13.05
C LEU A 94 -31.67 5.14 14.02
N SER A 95 -32.90 5.66 14.06
CA SER A 95 -34.01 5.01 14.74
C SER A 95 -34.52 3.79 13.95
N ALA A 96 -35.39 2.97 14.55
CA ALA A 96 -35.95 1.77 13.89
C ALA A 96 -36.79 2.10 12.62
N THR A 97 -37.27 3.34 12.49
CA THR A 97 -37.98 3.83 11.31
C THR A 97 -37.50 5.25 11.03
N PRO A 98 -36.31 5.39 10.42
CA PRO A 98 -35.66 6.69 10.30
C PRO A 98 -36.39 7.58 9.31
N SER A 99 -36.60 8.84 9.70
CA SER A 99 -37.05 9.90 8.80
C SER A 99 -35.97 10.24 7.77
N GLN A 100 -36.38 10.85 6.64
CA GLN A 100 -35.43 11.33 5.63
C GLN A 100 -34.36 12.25 6.23
N LYS A 101 -34.74 13.09 7.20
CA LYS A 101 -33.80 14.00 7.89
C LYS A 101 -32.75 13.25 8.72
N GLU A 102 -33.10 12.13 9.35
CA GLU A 102 -32.15 11.26 10.05
C GLU A 102 -31.21 10.58 9.06
N ILE A 103 -31.74 10.09 7.93
CA ILE A 103 -30.95 9.48 6.85
C ILE A 103 -29.93 10.48 6.29
N ASP A 104 -30.36 11.69 5.94
CA ASP A 104 -29.48 12.73 5.39
C ASP A 104 -28.38 13.12 6.39
N LYS A 105 -28.72 13.21 7.68
CA LYS A 105 -27.77 13.49 8.75
C LYS A 105 -26.75 12.35 8.89
N ALA A 106 -27.20 11.10 8.86
CA ALA A 106 -26.32 9.92 8.94
C ALA A 106 -25.38 9.84 7.73
N GLN A 107 -25.88 10.09 6.51
CA GLN A 107 -25.06 10.13 5.30
C GLN A 107 -23.99 11.23 5.36
N LYS A 108 -24.34 12.44 5.81
CA LYS A 108 -23.38 13.53 5.99
C LYS A 108 -22.35 13.21 7.07
N GLY A 109 -22.78 12.58 8.17
CA GLY A 109 -21.90 12.10 9.24
C GLY A 109 -20.91 11.05 8.74
N LEU A 110 -21.39 10.06 7.98
CA LEU A 110 -20.58 9.03 7.35
C LEU A 110 -19.53 9.64 6.42
N ALA A 111 -19.94 10.53 5.51
CA ALA A 111 -19.02 11.18 4.57
C ALA A 111 -17.90 11.96 5.29
N ASN A 112 -18.24 12.67 6.37
CA ASN A 112 -17.25 13.38 7.17
C ASN A 112 -16.29 12.42 7.89
N CYS A 113 -16.83 11.37 8.52
CA CYS A 113 -16.02 10.36 9.22
C CYS A 113 -15.05 9.63 8.27
N LEU A 114 -15.52 9.23 7.08
CA LEU A 114 -14.67 8.61 6.05
C LEU A 114 -13.53 9.53 5.62
N ALA A 115 -13.82 10.81 5.50
CA ALA A 115 -12.81 11.80 5.13
C ALA A 115 -11.84 12.11 6.28
N ASP A 116 -12.26 11.99 7.53
CA ASP A 116 -11.36 12.03 8.70
C ASP A 116 -10.43 10.81 8.70
N CYS A 117 -10.94 9.61 8.40
CA CYS A 117 -10.12 8.42 8.19
C CYS A 117 -9.08 8.66 7.07
N ALA A 118 -9.50 9.20 5.92
CA ALA A 118 -8.57 9.48 4.84
C ALA A 118 -7.42 10.42 5.28
N GLN A 119 -7.75 11.50 5.98
CA GLN A 119 -6.77 12.46 6.46
C GLN A 119 -5.85 11.88 7.56
N GLU A 120 -6.39 11.05 8.46
CA GLU A 120 -5.62 10.36 9.49
C GLU A 120 -4.56 9.45 8.84
N TYR A 121 -4.97 8.66 7.85
CA TYR A 121 -4.09 7.71 7.17
C TYR A 121 -3.11 8.41 6.22
N GLU A 122 -3.51 9.51 5.58
CA GLU A 122 -2.61 10.35 4.77
C GLU A 122 -1.38 10.77 5.57
N ARG A 123 -1.58 11.23 6.82
CA ARG A 123 -0.50 11.61 7.75
C ARG A 123 0.40 10.45 8.15
N GLN A 124 -0.08 9.21 8.04
CA GLN A 124 0.68 8.00 8.38
C GLN A 124 1.50 7.45 7.20
N VAL A 125 1.23 7.87 5.95
CA VAL A 125 1.95 7.40 4.76
C VAL A 125 3.47 7.59 4.85
N PRO A 126 4.02 8.73 5.32
CA PRO A 126 5.47 8.88 5.45
C PRO A 126 6.10 7.87 6.41
N LYS A 127 5.40 7.53 7.49
CA LYS A 127 5.83 6.49 8.44
C LYS A 127 5.80 5.11 7.78
N LEU A 128 4.73 4.77 7.06
CA LEU A 128 4.63 3.52 6.31
C LEU A 128 5.82 3.34 5.35
N LYS A 129 6.20 4.39 4.61
CA LYS A 129 7.37 4.39 3.73
C LYS A 129 8.65 4.04 4.50
N THR A 130 8.87 4.72 5.63
CA THR A 130 10.06 4.55 6.47
C THR A 130 10.12 3.14 7.04
N ASP A 131 8.99 2.61 7.50
CA ASP A 131 8.89 1.25 8.05
C ASP A 131 9.19 0.19 6.96
N ILE A 132 8.66 0.37 5.75
CA ILE A 132 8.97 -0.49 4.58
C ILE A 132 10.48 -0.48 4.30
N GLU A 133 11.09 0.70 4.19
CA GLU A 133 12.52 0.85 3.92
C GLU A 133 13.37 0.19 5.02
N ALA A 134 12.98 0.34 6.28
CA ALA A 134 13.66 -0.28 7.41
C ALA A 134 13.59 -1.81 7.35
N ARG A 135 12.40 -2.37 7.07
CA ARG A 135 12.21 -3.82 6.90
C ARG A 135 13.05 -4.37 5.76
N ILE A 136 13.13 -3.67 4.62
CA ILE A 136 13.95 -4.09 3.49
C ILE A 136 15.44 -4.06 3.84
N LYS A 137 15.91 -3.06 4.59
CA LYS A 137 17.32 -2.96 5.01
C LYS A 137 17.74 -4.10 5.95
N GLN A 138 16.81 -4.69 6.69
CA GLN A 138 17.06 -5.85 7.56
C GLN A 138 17.18 -7.18 6.80
N LEU A 139 16.81 -7.22 5.52
CA LEU A 139 16.97 -8.40 4.67
C LEU A 139 18.37 -8.51 4.04
N LYS A 140 19.30 -7.66 4.45
CA LYS A 140 20.70 -7.66 3.98
C LYS A 140 21.52 -8.71 4.69
#